data_AF-A0A7U9DXK7-F1
#
_entry.id   AF-A0A7U9DXK7-F1
#
_cell.length_a   1.000
_cell.length_b   1.000
_cell.length_c   1.000
_cell.angle_alpha   90.00
_cell.angle_beta   90.00
_cell.angle_gamma   90.00
#
_symmetry.space_group_name_H-M   'P 1'
#
loop_
_entity.id
_entity.type
_entity.pdbx_description
1 polymer ?
#
loop_
_entity_poly.entity_id
_entity_poly.type
_entity_poly.pdbx_seq_one_letter_code
_entity_poly.pdbx_strand_id
1 'polypeptide(L)'
;MVTGTSGRDDAGGAGRAAWTWSYILARGRTRQDIEKDDEKDEVSAMDTTSAAVAGAVTFLWLGMVLAISFLEAPLKFRAPGVTIPIGLGIGRMVFRALNLAEAVLAAAVVVAVATGGPSAAVVTLTAVAVAVLAVQLAVVRPRLNRRSDAVLAGEDPAENRSGAHLHYVALEIVKVLALLALGCTVLAA
;
A
#
# COMPACT_ATOMS: atom_id res chain seq x y z
N MET A 1 -1.04 -61.31 32.09
CA MET A 1 0.30 -60.72 31.95
C MET A 1 0.30 -59.89 30.67
N VAL A 2 0.84 -58.66 30.67
CA VAL A 2 0.58 -57.64 29.63
C VAL A 2 1.83 -57.36 28.78
N THR A 3 1.67 -57.40 27.44
CA THR A 3 2.45 -56.79 26.33
C THR A 3 1.58 -56.94 25.05
N GLY A 4 1.62 -56.18 23.94
CA GLY A 4 2.47 -55.09 23.44
C GLY A 4 3.05 -55.43 22.04
N THR A 5 2.92 -54.65 20.95
CA THR A 5 2.29 -53.33 20.71
C THR A 5 1.96 -53.07 19.22
N SER A 6 0.86 -52.32 18.95
CA SER A 6 0.67 -51.20 17.98
C SER A 6 1.49 -51.09 16.66
N GLY A 7 0.81 -50.67 15.58
CA GLY A 7 1.35 -50.19 14.29
C GLY A 7 0.38 -50.55 13.15
N ARG A 8 -0.59 -49.73 12.70
CA ARG A 8 -0.66 -48.30 12.31
C ARG A 8 0.08 -48.02 11.00
N ASP A 9 -0.70 -47.68 9.98
CA ASP A 9 -0.29 -47.55 8.58
C ASP A 9 0.43 -46.23 8.27
N ASP A 10 1.62 -46.32 7.68
CA ASP A 10 2.47 -45.20 7.26
C ASP A 10 2.83 -45.24 5.76
N ALA A 11 1.91 -45.77 4.94
CA ALA A 11 2.01 -45.80 3.47
C ALA A 11 1.62 -44.46 2.79
N GLY A 12 2.26 -43.33 3.15
CA GLY A 12 1.89 -41.99 2.64
C GLY A 12 3.04 -41.03 2.27
N GLY A 13 4.29 -41.36 2.62
CA GLY A 13 5.45 -40.47 2.44
C GLY A 13 6.28 -40.75 1.17
N ALA A 14 6.66 -42.02 0.95
CA ALA A 14 7.70 -42.40 -0.01
C ALA A 14 7.34 -42.14 -1.50
N GLY A 15 6.04 -42.14 -1.84
CA GLY A 15 5.60 -41.99 -3.23
C GLY A 15 5.99 -40.65 -3.85
N ARG A 16 5.81 -39.53 -3.13
CA ARG A 16 5.98 -38.18 -3.72
C ARG A 16 7.41 -37.90 -4.16
N ALA A 17 8.42 -38.35 -3.40
CA ALA A 17 9.83 -38.15 -3.73
C ALA A 17 10.25 -38.86 -5.04
N ALA A 18 9.73 -40.07 -5.29
CA ALA A 18 10.06 -40.85 -6.50
C ALA A 18 9.57 -40.19 -7.80
N TRP A 19 8.41 -39.53 -7.77
CA TRP A 19 7.86 -38.82 -8.92
C TRP A 19 8.65 -37.53 -9.23
N THR A 20 9.11 -36.79 -8.22
CA THR A 20 9.91 -35.57 -8.45
C THR A 20 11.23 -35.88 -9.15
N TRP A 21 11.97 -36.89 -8.69
CA TRP A 21 13.22 -37.30 -9.33
C TRP A 21 13.02 -37.83 -10.75
N SER A 22 11.96 -38.60 -11.00
CA SER A 22 11.62 -39.07 -12.35
C SER A 22 11.33 -37.92 -13.31
N TYR A 23 10.65 -36.86 -12.85
CA TYR A 23 10.35 -35.67 -13.64
C TYR A 23 11.59 -34.83 -13.96
N ILE A 24 12.51 -34.69 -13.00
CA ILE A 24 13.78 -33.96 -13.15
C ILE A 24 14.71 -34.69 -14.14
N LEU A 25 14.87 -36.01 -13.98
CA LEU A 25 15.69 -36.84 -14.88
C LEU A 25 15.14 -36.87 -16.30
N ALA A 26 13.82 -36.91 -16.48
CA ALA A 26 13.17 -36.89 -17.80
C ALA A 26 13.38 -35.58 -18.59
N ARG A 27 13.80 -34.49 -17.93
CA ARG A 27 14.08 -33.19 -18.58
C ARG A 27 15.58 -32.92 -18.76
N GLY A 28 16.46 -33.86 -18.43
CA GLY A 28 17.92 -33.71 -18.59
C GLY A 28 18.55 -32.58 -17.77
N ARG A 29 17.85 -32.07 -16.75
CA ARG A 29 18.32 -30.98 -15.90
C ARG A 29 19.37 -31.51 -14.92
N THR A 30 20.57 -30.95 -14.94
CA THR A 30 21.65 -31.34 -14.03
C THR A 30 21.46 -30.70 -12.66
N ARG A 31 22.17 -31.22 -11.64
CA ARG A 31 22.19 -30.63 -10.30
C ARG A 31 22.65 -29.16 -10.32
N GLN A 32 23.62 -28.82 -11.18
CA GLN A 32 24.11 -27.44 -11.33
C GLN A 32 23.06 -26.49 -11.94
N ASP A 33 22.13 -27.00 -12.74
CA ASP A 33 21.06 -26.18 -13.30
C ASP A 33 20.00 -25.87 -12.23
N ILE A 34 19.73 -26.81 -11.31
CA ILE A 34 18.83 -26.57 -10.16
C ILE A 34 19.47 -25.57 -9.20
N GLU A 35 20.73 -25.76 -8.84
CA GLU A 35 21.46 -24.88 -7.91
C GLU A 35 21.58 -23.44 -8.46
N LYS A 36 21.71 -23.28 -9.78
CA LYS A 36 21.67 -21.96 -10.46
C LYS A 36 20.27 -21.37 -10.61
N ASP A 37 19.23 -22.18 -10.74
CA ASP A 37 17.84 -21.71 -10.75
C ASP A 37 17.50 -21.21 -9.33
N ASP A 38 17.82 -21.97 -8.27
CA ASP A 38 17.63 -21.59 -6.86
C ASP A 38 18.43 -20.32 -6.49
N GLU A 39 19.72 -20.22 -6.87
CA GLU A 39 20.55 -19.03 -6.64
C GLU A 39 20.01 -17.80 -7.39
N LYS A 40 19.45 -17.99 -8.60
CA LYS A 40 18.79 -16.89 -9.33
C LYS A 40 17.50 -16.45 -8.66
N ASP A 41 16.69 -17.39 -8.19
CA ASP A 41 15.41 -17.09 -7.56
C ASP A 41 15.66 -16.34 -6.24
N GLU A 42 16.64 -16.77 -5.44
CA GLU A 42 17.09 -16.09 -4.20
C GLU A 42 17.65 -14.67 -4.48
N VAL A 43 18.42 -14.49 -5.56
CA VAL A 43 18.93 -13.16 -5.98
C VAL A 43 17.85 -12.28 -6.64
N SER A 44 16.72 -12.86 -7.09
CA SER A 44 15.61 -12.14 -7.72
C SER A 44 14.49 -11.72 -6.76
N ALA A 45 14.42 -12.36 -5.60
CA ALA A 45 13.47 -12.04 -4.54
C ALA A 45 13.84 -10.72 -3.84
N MET A 46 12.85 -10.00 -3.33
CA MET A 46 13.10 -8.76 -2.59
C MET A 46 13.58 -9.11 -1.16
N ASP A 47 14.58 -8.39 -0.66
CA ASP A 47 15.09 -8.59 0.71
C ASP A 47 13.92 -8.57 1.72
N THR A 48 13.78 -9.66 2.48
CA THR A 48 12.62 -9.89 3.37
C THR A 48 12.44 -8.77 4.39
N THR A 49 13.53 -8.16 4.87
CA THR A 49 13.47 -7.06 5.83
C THR A 49 12.92 -5.80 5.16
N SER A 50 13.45 -5.44 4.00
CA SER A 50 13.01 -4.32 3.17
C SER A 50 11.55 -4.49 2.72
N ALA A 51 11.14 -5.71 2.36
CA ALA A 51 9.76 -6.06 2.04
C ALA A 51 8.83 -5.87 3.25
N ALA A 52 9.18 -6.42 4.41
CA ALA A 52 8.39 -6.27 5.63
C ALA A 52 8.21 -4.79 6.03
N VAL A 53 9.28 -3.99 5.95
CA VAL A 53 9.24 -2.54 6.23
C VAL A 53 8.38 -1.81 5.20
N ALA A 54 8.62 -2.01 3.90
CA ALA A 54 7.86 -1.36 2.83
C ALA A 54 6.37 -1.71 2.91
N GLY A 55 6.01 -2.97 3.18
CA GLY A 55 4.64 -3.42 3.40
C GLY A 55 3.99 -2.74 4.61
N ALA A 56 4.64 -2.78 5.78
CA ALA A 56 4.12 -2.17 7.01
C ALA A 56 3.89 -0.66 6.87
N VAL A 57 4.85 0.07 6.29
CA VAL A 57 4.75 1.52 6.06
C VAL A 57 3.65 1.84 5.03
N THR A 58 3.51 1.02 3.98
CA THR A 58 2.46 1.17 2.96
C THR A 58 1.06 0.97 3.54
N PHE A 59 0.84 -0.08 4.35
CA PHE A 59 -0.44 -0.31 5.00
C PHE A 59 -0.76 0.73 6.09
N LEU A 60 0.23 1.25 6.80
CA LEU A 60 0.06 2.38 7.72
C LEU A 60 -0.41 3.64 6.96
N TRP A 61 0.22 3.95 5.82
CA TRP A 61 -0.17 5.09 4.99
C TRP A 61 -1.61 4.92 4.45
N LEU A 62 -1.93 3.74 3.89
CA LEU A 62 -3.28 3.40 3.45
C LEU A 62 -4.31 3.55 4.59
N GLY A 63 -4.00 3.04 5.79
CA GLY A 63 -4.85 3.14 6.97
C GLY A 63 -5.15 4.59 7.37
N MET A 64 -4.13 5.46 7.40
CA MET A 64 -4.34 6.89 7.69
C MET A 64 -5.19 7.60 6.62
N VAL A 65 -4.97 7.28 5.33
CA VAL A 65 -5.75 7.84 4.22
C VAL A 65 -7.23 7.45 4.36
N LEU A 66 -7.52 6.17 4.61
CA LEU A 66 -8.89 5.69 4.81
C LEU A 66 -9.54 6.32 6.07
N ALA A 67 -8.81 6.39 7.18
CA ALA A 67 -9.31 6.96 8.42
C ALA A 67 -9.60 8.47 8.32
N ILE A 68 -8.70 9.27 7.73
CA ILE A 68 -8.84 10.73 7.72
C ILE A 68 -9.61 11.21 6.49
N SER A 69 -9.21 10.80 5.27
CA SER A 69 -9.81 11.31 4.03
C SER A 69 -11.23 10.78 3.78
N PHE A 70 -11.52 9.52 4.15
CA PHE A 70 -12.81 8.88 3.86
C PHE A 70 -13.75 8.81 5.07
N LEU A 71 -13.25 8.58 6.28
CA LEU A 71 -14.08 8.46 7.48
C LEU A 71 -14.24 9.79 8.23
N GLU A 72 -13.15 10.41 8.70
CA GLU A 72 -13.21 11.65 9.49
C GLU A 72 -13.76 12.83 8.68
N ALA A 73 -13.22 13.08 7.49
CA ALA A 73 -13.53 14.28 6.73
C ALA A 73 -15.03 14.44 6.37
N PRO A 74 -15.78 13.36 6.06
CA PRO A 74 -17.24 13.43 5.95
C PRO A 74 -17.98 13.39 7.30
N LEU A 75 -17.48 12.68 8.32
CA LEU A 75 -18.20 12.54 9.59
C LEU A 75 -18.19 13.83 10.43
N LYS A 76 -17.12 14.62 10.40
CA LYS A 76 -17.03 15.86 11.22
C LYS A 76 -18.11 16.89 10.93
N PHE A 77 -18.66 16.93 9.70
CA PHE A 77 -19.78 17.80 9.33
C PHE A 77 -21.15 17.27 9.73
N ARG A 78 -21.24 16.04 10.27
CA ARG A 78 -22.47 15.43 10.80
C ARG A 78 -22.63 15.60 12.30
N ALA A 79 -21.60 16.13 12.99
CA ALA A 79 -21.66 16.37 14.42
C ALA A 79 -22.58 17.57 14.75
N PRO A 80 -23.50 17.45 15.73
CA PRO A 80 -24.34 18.57 16.15
C PRO A 80 -23.52 19.79 16.57
N GLY A 81 -23.93 20.97 16.13
CA GLY A 81 -23.27 22.25 16.45
C GLY A 81 -22.04 22.60 15.60
N VAL A 82 -21.59 21.73 14.68
CA VAL A 82 -20.49 22.07 13.75
C VAL A 82 -20.99 22.95 12.61
N THR A 83 -20.45 24.16 12.50
CA THR A 83 -20.69 25.06 11.36
C THR A 83 -19.68 24.82 10.23
N ILE A 84 -20.02 25.25 9.01
CA ILE A 84 -19.12 25.13 7.85
C ILE A 84 -17.75 25.80 8.11
N PRO A 85 -17.64 27.05 8.62
CA PRO A 85 -16.36 27.66 8.97
C PRO A 85 -15.52 26.84 9.95
N ILE A 86 -16.15 26.28 11.00
CA ILE A 86 -15.45 25.44 12.00
C ILE A 86 -14.92 24.16 11.35
N GLY A 87 -15.76 23.44 10.59
CA GLY A 87 -15.36 22.20 9.92
C GLY A 87 -14.27 22.40 8.85
N LEU A 88 -14.28 23.54 8.14
CA LEU A 88 -13.19 23.93 7.22
C LEU A 88 -11.90 24.31 7.98
N GLY A 89 -12.01 25.01 9.11
CA GLY A 89 -10.88 25.34 9.98
C GLY A 89 -10.16 24.09 10.50
N ILE A 90 -10.92 23.16 11.10
CA ILE A 90 -10.42 21.85 11.55
C ILE A 90 -9.82 21.08 10.36
N GLY A 91 -10.55 21.04 9.24
CA GLY A 91 -10.11 20.37 8.01
C GLY A 91 -8.73 20.82 7.54
N ARG A 92 -8.46 22.13 7.42
CA ARG A 92 -7.15 22.64 6.98
C ARG A 92 -6.00 22.19 7.87
N MET A 93 -6.20 22.14 9.19
CA MET A 93 -5.18 21.69 10.15
C MET A 93 -4.93 20.18 10.07
N VAL A 94 -5.99 19.37 10.17
CA VAL A 94 -5.91 17.91 10.11
C VAL A 94 -5.30 17.45 8.79
N PHE A 95 -5.82 17.94 7.66
CA PHE A 95 -5.27 17.56 6.36
C PHE A 95 -3.80 18.00 6.25
N ARG A 96 -3.41 19.19 6.71
CA ARG A 96 -1.99 19.61 6.69
C ARG A 96 -1.09 18.63 7.46
N ALA A 97 -1.54 18.14 8.61
CA ALA A 97 -0.82 17.13 9.38
C ALA A 97 -0.77 15.78 8.65
N LEU A 98 -1.90 15.29 8.13
CA LEU A 98 -1.97 14.08 7.30
C LEU A 98 -0.93 14.14 6.18
N ASN A 99 -0.97 15.19 5.34
CA ASN A 99 -0.12 15.27 4.15
C ASN A 99 1.38 15.44 4.46
N LEU A 100 1.75 15.95 5.64
CA LEU A 100 3.14 15.88 6.11
C LEU A 100 3.52 14.43 6.44
N ALA A 101 2.66 13.71 7.16
CA ALA A 101 2.87 12.30 7.45
C ALA A 101 2.88 11.44 6.17
N GLU A 102 2.01 11.71 5.19
CA GLU A 102 2.04 11.06 3.87
C GLU A 102 3.39 11.27 3.16
N ALA A 103 3.96 12.48 3.20
CA ALA A 103 5.26 12.75 2.58
C ALA A 103 6.41 12.00 3.28
N VAL A 104 6.36 11.88 4.62
CA VAL A 104 7.33 11.09 5.40
C VAL A 104 7.19 9.60 5.10
N LEU A 105 5.97 9.07 5.07
CA LEU A 105 5.72 7.66 4.75
C LEU A 105 6.07 7.35 3.29
N ALA A 106 5.77 8.23 2.35
CA ALA A 106 6.19 8.12 0.96
C ALA A 106 7.71 8.02 0.83
N ALA A 107 8.46 8.88 1.52
CA ALA A 107 9.92 8.79 1.56
C ALA A 107 10.41 7.47 2.17
N ALA A 108 9.80 7.02 3.27
CA ALA A 108 10.16 5.76 3.91
C ALA A 108 9.89 4.53 3.02
N VAL A 109 8.75 4.49 2.31
CA VAL A 109 8.46 3.44 1.30
C VAL A 109 9.48 3.49 0.17
N VAL A 110 9.77 4.67 -0.39
CA VAL A 110 10.76 4.82 -1.47
C VAL A 110 12.14 4.33 -1.05
N VAL A 111 12.59 4.63 0.17
CA VAL A 111 13.88 4.14 0.69
C VAL A 111 13.87 2.63 0.85
N ALA A 112 12.86 2.05 1.51
CA ALA A 112 12.76 0.60 1.74
C ALA A 112 12.66 -0.19 0.41
N VAL A 113 11.92 0.34 -0.57
CA VAL A 113 11.84 -0.23 -1.92
C VAL A 113 13.18 -0.12 -2.63
N ALA A 114 13.88 1.02 -2.55
CA ALA A 114 15.18 1.21 -3.21
C ALA A 114 16.30 0.34 -2.64
N THR A 115 16.24 -0.03 -1.36
CA THR A 115 17.24 -0.92 -0.73
C THR A 115 16.95 -2.41 -0.91
N GLY A 116 15.74 -2.79 -1.31
CA GLY A 116 15.27 -4.19 -1.26
C GLY A 116 15.56 -5.05 -2.49
N GLY A 117 16.00 -4.49 -3.63
CA GLY A 117 16.02 -5.23 -4.91
C GLY A 117 14.61 -5.45 -5.48
N PRO A 118 13.84 -4.39 -5.76
CA PRO A 118 12.41 -4.48 -6.01
C PRO A 118 12.06 -4.94 -7.43
N SER A 119 10.98 -5.70 -7.56
CA SER A 119 10.40 -6.01 -8.87
C SER A 119 9.86 -4.74 -9.56
N ALA A 120 9.80 -4.76 -10.89
CA ALA A 120 9.31 -3.62 -11.67
C ALA A 120 7.87 -3.20 -11.29
N ALA A 121 7.04 -4.14 -10.82
CA ALA A 121 5.70 -3.86 -10.31
C ALA A 121 5.73 -3.01 -9.03
N VAL A 122 6.57 -3.37 -8.05
CA VAL A 122 6.76 -2.62 -6.80
C VAL A 122 7.26 -1.20 -7.08
N VAL A 123 8.25 -1.05 -7.96
CA VAL A 123 8.76 0.27 -8.39
C VAL A 123 7.66 1.11 -9.04
N THR A 124 6.90 0.52 -9.97
CA THR A 124 5.83 1.22 -10.69
C THR A 124 4.71 1.68 -9.75
N LEU A 125 4.24 0.82 -8.86
CA LEU A 125 3.18 1.13 -7.89
C LEU A 125 3.63 2.20 -6.89
N THR A 126 4.88 2.13 -6.42
CA THR A 126 5.49 3.16 -5.57
C THR A 126 5.55 4.51 -6.31
N ALA A 127 6.03 4.53 -7.55
CA ALA A 127 6.10 5.73 -8.36
C ALA A 127 4.71 6.36 -8.61
N VAL A 128 3.68 5.54 -8.87
CA VAL A 128 2.30 6.01 -9.01
C VAL A 128 1.78 6.64 -7.72
N ALA A 129 1.94 5.99 -6.57
CA ALA A 129 1.50 6.53 -5.28
C ALA A 129 2.18 7.87 -4.95
N VAL A 130 3.50 7.97 -5.17
CA VAL A 130 4.29 9.21 -4.98
C VAL A 130 3.87 10.30 -5.95
N ALA A 131 3.67 9.99 -7.23
CA ALA A 131 3.25 10.95 -8.25
C ALA A 131 1.84 11.50 -7.96
N VAL A 132 0.91 10.65 -7.54
CA VAL A 132 -0.43 11.07 -7.13
C VAL A 132 -0.36 12.01 -5.92
N LEU A 133 0.41 11.66 -4.88
CA LEU A 133 0.64 12.55 -3.73
C LEU A 133 1.21 13.89 -4.19
N ALA A 134 2.26 13.90 -5.01
CA ALA A 134 2.88 15.13 -5.51
C ALA A 134 1.89 16.03 -6.27
N VAL A 135 1.03 15.46 -7.14
CA VAL A 135 -0.04 16.19 -7.83
C VAL A 135 -1.08 16.73 -6.83
N GLN A 136 -1.48 15.95 -5.83
CA GLN A 136 -2.39 16.43 -4.78
C GLN A 136 -1.81 17.61 -4.00
N LEU A 137 -0.52 17.55 -3.63
CA LEU A 137 0.19 18.62 -2.92
C LEU A 137 0.36 19.89 -3.77
N ALA A 138 0.81 19.77 -5.01
CA ALA A 138 1.17 20.91 -5.86
C ALA A 138 -0.03 21.54 -6.58
N VAL A 139 -1.05 20.74 -6.95
CA VAL A 139 -2.12 21.16 -7.88
C VAL A 139 -3.45 21.31 -7.17
N VAL A 140 -3.86 20.30 -6.40
CA VAL A 140 -5.23 20.22 -5.85
C VAL A 140 -5.35 21.01 -4.55
N ARG A 141 -4.42 20.83 -3.61
CA ARG A 141 -4.38 21.54 -2.33
C ARG A 141 -4.41 23.06 -2.45
N PRO A 142 -3.59 23.73 -3.28
CA PRO A 142 -3.61 25.19 -3.38
C PRO A 142 -4.92 25.76 -3.94
N ARG A 143 -5.71 24.95 -4.67
CA ARG A 143 -7.05 25.30 -5.15
C ARG A 143 -8.10 25.12 -4.04
N LEU A 144 -8.05 24.01 -3.30
CA LEU A 144 -8.96 23.76 -2.17
C LEU A 144 -8.76 24.75 -1.02
N ASN A 145 -7.51 25.12 -0.71
CA ASN A 145 -7.20 26.13 0.30
C ASN A 145 -7.78 27.50 -0.10
N ARG A 146 -7.48 28.01 -1.30
CA ARG A 146 -8.03 29.28 -1.80
C ARG A 146 -9.56 29.34 -1.70
N ARG A 147 -10.26 28.26 -2.05
CA ARG A 147 -11.73 28.17 -1.89
C ARG A 147 -12.16 28.18 -0.41
N SER A 148 -11.43 27.48 0.45
CA SER A 148 -11.70 27.46 1.89
C SER A 148 -11.51 28.85 2.50
N ASP A 149 -10.49 29.57 2.07
CA ASP A 149 -10.17 30.93 2.53
C ASP A 149 -11.24 31.93 2.05
N ALA A 150 -11.74 31.80 0.82
CA ALA A 150 -12.86 32.59 0.28
C ALA A 150 -14.18 32.39 1.06
N VAL A 151 -14.56 31.14 1.35
CA VAL A 151 -15.72 30.82 2.20
C VAL A 151 -15.56 31.37 3.62
N LEU A 152 -14.33 31.40 4.15
CA LEU A 152 -14.04 31.98 5.46
C LEU A 152 -14.00 33.52 5.45
N ALA A 153 -13.83 34.14 4.29
CA ALA A 153 -13.99 35.59 4.08
C ALA A 153 -15.47 36.02 3.92
N GLY A 154 -16.41 35.06 3.84
CA GLY A 154 -17.85 35.31 3.76
C GLY A 154 -18.48 35.10 2.39
N GLU A 155 -17.75 34.59 1.39
CA GLU A 155 -18.33 34.21 0.09
C GLU A 155 -19.27 33.00 0.23
N ASP A 156 -20.38 33.00 -0.52
CA ASP A 156 -21.35 31.90 -0.50
C ASP A 156 -20.75 30.60 -1.10
N PRO A 157 -20.70 29.49 -0.36
CA PRO A 157 -20.25 28.19 -0.87
C PRO A 157 -20.99 27.68 -2.12
N ALA A 158 -22.22 28.16 -2.37
CA ALA A 158 -23.10 27.74 -3.46
C ALA A 158 -22.73 28.34 -4.82
N GLU A 159 -22.28 29.59 -4.88
CA GLU A 159 -21.93 30.27 -6.15
C GLU A 159 -20.74 29.58 -6.85
N ASN A 160 -19.79 29.05 -6.07
CA ASN A 160 -18.54 28.49 -6.57
C ASN A 160 -18.45 26.95 -6.45
N ARG A 161 -19.47 26.23 -6.94
CA ARG A 161 -19.54 24.74 -6.92
C ARG A 161 -18.59 24.06 -7.95
N SER A 162 -17.28 24.33 -7.84
CA SER A 162 -16.28 23.78 -8.77
C SER A 162 -15.97 22.31 -8.56
N GLY A 163 -15.67 21.60 -9.66
CA GLY A 163 -15.34 20.16 -9.68
C GLY A 163 -13.99 19.78 -9.05
N ALA A 164 -13.26 20.71 -8.43
CA ALA A 164 -11.96 20.44 -7.81
C ALA A 164 -12.04 19.37 -6.70
N HIS A 165 -13.18 19.30 -5.98
CA HIS A 165 -13.42 18.25 -4.99
C HIS A 165 -13.58 16.85 -5.62
N LEU A 166 -14.16 16.76 -6.83
CA LEU A 166 -14.25 15.48 -7.54
C LEU A 166 -12.87 14.99 -8.00
N HIS A 167 -12.01 15.91 -8.45
CA HIS A 167 -10.62 15.60 -8.80
C HIS A 167 -9.82 15.12 -7.57
N TYR A 168 -10.05 15.73 -6.40
CA TYR A 168 -9.44 15.28 -5.15
C TYR A 168 -9.85 13.84 -4.81
N VAL A 169 -11.16 13.54 -4.83
CA VAL A 169 -11.69 12.20 -4.53
C VAL A 169 -11.21 11.16 -5.54
N ALA A 170 -11.15 11.49 -6.83
CA ALA A 170 -10.63 10.59 -7.85
C ALA A 170 -9.15 10.24 -7.61
N LEU A 171 -8.31 11.22 -7.28
CA LEU A 171 -6.91 10.99 -6.93
C LEU A 171 -6.75 10.20 -5.62
N GLU A 172 -7.58 10.43 -4.61
CA GLU A 172 -7.58 9.62 -3.38
C GLU A 172 -7.92 8.15 -3.69
N ILE A 173 -8.90 7.87 -4.54
CA ILE A 173 -9.23 6.49 -4.96
C ILE A 173 -8.04 5.85 -5.69
N VAL A 174 -7.40 6.56 -6.63
CA VAL A 174 -6.21 6.04 -7.34
C VAL A 174 -5.07 5.75 -6.36
N LYS A 175 -4.81 6.64 -5.39
CA LYS A 175 -3.80 6.45 -4.34
C LYS A 175 -4.12 5.25 -3.45
N VAL A 176 -5.38 5.10 -3.01
CA VAL A 176 -5.85 3.95 -2.21
C VAL A 176 -5.62 2.64 -2.96
N LEU A 177 -5.99 2.57 -4.24
CA LEU A 177 -5.78 1.37 -5.07
C LEU A 177 -4.29 1.08 -5.29
N ALA A 178 -3.48 2.11 -5.54
CA ALA A 178 -2.03 1.96 -5.71
C ALA A 178 -1.33 1.47 -4.43
N LEU A 179 -1.69 2.03 -3.27
CA LEU A 179 -1.14 1.61 -1.96
C LEU A 179 -1.60 0.18 -1.59
N LEU A 180 -2.87 -0.16 -1.84
CA LEU A 180 -3.37 -1.51 -1.59
C LEU A 180 -2.65 -2.53 -2.48
N ALA A 181 -2.53 -2.26 -3.77
CA ALA A 181 -1.79 -3.11 -4.70
C ALA A 181 -0.31 -3.22 -4.30
N LEU A 182 0.34 -2.10 -3.97
CA LEU A 182 1.74 -2.09 -3.52
C LEU A 182 1.96 -2.96 -2.29
N GLY A 183 1.12 -2.80 -1.25
CA GLY A 183 1.20 -3.59 -0.04
C GLY A 183 1.01 -5.09 -0.30
N CYS A 184 0.04 -5.46 -1.14
CA CYS A 184 -0.17 -6.85 -1.54
C CYS A 184 0.99 -7.42 -2.38
N THR A 185 1.54 -6.66 -3.33
CA THR A 185 2.67 -7.10 -4.16
C THR A 185 3.95 -7.25 -3.34
N VAL A 186 4.22 -6.33 -2.40
CA VAL A 186 5.40 -6.39 -1.53
C VAL A 186 5.34 -7.55 -0.52
N LEU A 187 4.14 -7.92 -0.04
CA LEU A 187 3.97 -9.10 0.83
C LEU A 187 4.01 -10.44 0.08
N ALA A 188 4.03 -10.42 -1.26
CA ALA A 188 4.07 -11.59 -2.14
C ALA A 188 5.38 -11.67 -2.96
N ALA A 189 6.38 -10.86 -2.60
CA ALA A 189 7.69 -10.73 -3.24
C ALA A 189 8.82 -11.33 -2.38
#